data_AF-A0A5C2SU54-F1
#
_entry.id   AF-A0A5C2SU54-F1
#
_cell.length_a   1.000
_cell.length_b   1.000
_cell.length_c   1.000
_cell.angle_alpha   90.00
_cell.angle_beta   90.00
_cell.angle_gamma   90.00
#
_symmetry.space_group_name_H-M   'P 1'
#
loop_
_entity.id
_entity.type
_entity.pdbx_description
1 polymer ?
#
loop_
_entity_poly.entity_id
_entity_poly.type
_entity_poly.pdbx_seq_one_letter_code
_entity_poly.pdbx_strand_id
1 'polypeptide(L)'
;MFNSFLLTIIIVAIIRGVLSQFVPPWIPLGWWEPFPCAVDFPSRIFRNVNTTVSSTLTVPGCIELCDASGYNIRYAGVENGNECHCGTDLAAAPNASDVSECDMPCSGDFVTSCGGPWRIQIYQSPELPGNPNTSWVVGGCYVDTPDTPAFDRPIITQTFSPDTDVVDQCNMFCQHRGIRFAGVALNGTQCQCSATGLNFSANVVPYEECEQALCPTLYPGALQLCGGPQRLWVHQYSDFNPY
;
A
#
# COMPACT_ATOMS: atom_id res chain seq x y z
N MET A 1 -26.01 21.15 57.55
CA MET A 1 -25.42 19.89 57.05
C MET A 1 -26.42 19.16 56.17
N PHE A 2 -26.52 19.58 54.91
CA PHE A 2 -27.24 18.99 53.76
C PHE A 2 -26.73 19.84 52.57
N ASN A 3 -26.21 19.35 51.46
CA ASN A 3 -25.89 18.00 51.05
C ASN A 3 -24.81 18.16 49.95
N SER A 4 -23.54 18.02 50.32
CA SER A 4 -22.36 18.10 49.42
C SER A 4 -22.31 16.95 48.40
N PHE A 5 -23.39 16.18 48.25
CA PHE A 5 -23.51 15.06 47.34
C PHE A 5 -24.11 15.44 45.98
N LEU A 6 -24.86 16.55 45.85
CA LEU A 6 -25.43 16.93 44.54
C LEU A 6 -24.42 17.56 43.58
N LEU A 7 -23.40 18.26 44.09
CA LEU A 7 -22.37 18.89 43.25
C LEU A 7 -21.41 17.84 42.64
N THR A 8 -21.12 16.76 43.38
CA THR A 8 -20.25 15.68 42.91
C THR A 8 -20.90 14.84 41.82
N ILE A 9 -22.22 14.66 41.85
CA ILE A 9 -22.94 13.89 40.83
C ILE A 9 -22.97 14.64 39.48
N ILE A 10 -23.05 15.98 39.50
CA ILE A 10 -23.00 16.81 38.27
C ILE A 10 -21.59 16.78 37.66
N ILE A 11 -20.53 16.77 38.47
CA ILE A 11 -19.14 16.67 37.97
C ILE A 11 -18.84 15.28 37.39
N VAL A 12 -19.39 14.20 37.97
CA VAL A 12 -19.20 12.83 37.44
C VAL A 12 -20.01 12.59 36.14
N ALA A 13 -21.14 13.28 35.95
CA ALA A 13 -21.92 13.19 34.72
C ALA A 13 -21.28 13.93 33.53
N ILE A 14 -20.44 14.95 33.78
CA ILE A 14 -19.72 15.67 32.71
C ILE A 14 -18.49 14.87 32.23
N ILE A 15 -17.90 14.01 33.08
CA ILE A 15 -16.77 13.15 32.67
C ILE A 15 -17.25 11.89 31.92
N ARG A 16 -18.49 11.42 32.15
CA ARG A 16 -19.10 10.31 31.39
C ARG A 16 -19.77 10.74 30.08
N GLY A 17 -19.69 12.02 29.74
CA GLY A 17 -20.27 12.63 28.55
C GLY A 17 -19.23 13.18 27.59
N VAL A 18 -17.97 12.74 27.67
CA VAL A 18 -17.08 12.86 26.52
C VAL A 18 -17.65 11.89 25.50
N LEU A 19 -18.45 12.42 24.57
CA LEU A 19 -18.77 11.77 23.31
C LEU A 19 -17.49 11.06 22.88
N SER A 20 -17.54 9.73 22.74
CA SER A 20 -16.44 8.95 22.19
C SER A 20 -16.09 9.62 20.87
N GLN A 21 -15.08 10.48 20.92
CA GLN A 21 -14.68 11.25 19.76
C GLN A 21 -14.05 10.20 18.87
N PHE A 22 -14.74 9.87 17.79
CA PHE A 22 -14.20 9.00 16.77
C PHE A 22 -12.92 9.67 16.28
N VAL A 23 -11.78 9.17 16.76
CA VAL A 23 -10.46 9.57 16.28
C VAL A 23 -10.16 8.60 15.14
N PRO A 24 -10.29 9.03 13.88
CA PRO A 24 -9.94 8.15 12.77
C PRO A 24 -8.46 7.77 12.90
N PRO A 25 -8.11 6.49 12.68
CA PRO A 25 -6.72 6.06 12.70
C PRO A 25 -5.94 6.75 11.58
N TRP A 26 -4.65 6.97 11.80
CA TRP A 26 -3.75 7.31 10.70
C TRP A 26 -3.63 6.11 9.76
N ILE A 27 -3.77 6.35 8.45
CA ILE A 27 -3.67 5.30 7.43
C ILE A 27 -2.34 5.49 6.67
N PRO A 28 -1.37 4.57 6.82
CA PRO A 28 -0.05 4.71 6.21
C PRO A 28 -0.07 4.32 4.72
N LEU A 29 1.03 4.64 4.02
CA LEU A 29 1.35 4.11 2.68
C LEU A 29 0.34 4.43 1.56
N GLY A 30 -0.54 5.41 1.76
CA GLY A 30 -1.57 5.77 0.78
C GLY A 30 -2.72 4.77 0.67
N TRP A 31 -2.81 3.83 1.60
CA TRP A 31 -3.99 2.98 1.76
C TRP A 31 -5.21 3.85 2.11
N TRP A 32 -6.41 3.32 1.93
CA TRP A 32 -7.65 3.96 2.37
C TRP A 32 -8.60 2.96 3.02
N GLU A 33 -9.61 3.47 3.72
CA GLU A 33 -10.65 2.68 4.37
C GLU A 33 -11.93 2.69 3.50
N PRO A 34 -12.14 1.69 2.62
CA PRO A 34 -13.39 1.60 1.87
C PRO A 34 -14.59 1.20 2.73
N PHE A 35 -14.38 0.47 3.84
CA PHE A 35 -15.45 0.02 4.72
C PHE A 35 -15.09 0.22 6.20
N PRO A 36 -15.67 1.25 6.86
CA PRO A 36 -15.41 1.53 8.28
C PRO A 36 -16.09 0.55 9.23
N CYS A 37 -17.03 -0.25 8.73
CA CYS A 37 -17.49 -1.46 9.41
C CYS A 37 -18.20 -2.39 8.44
N ALA A 38 -17.78 -3.64 8.39
CA ALA A 38 -18.41 -4.70 7.61
C ALA A 38 -18.62 -5.95 8.45
N VAL A 39 -19.61 -6.76 8.08
CA VAL A 39 -19.84 -8.08 8.67
C VAL A 39 -18.77 -9.05 8.15
N ASP A 40 -18.04 -9.68 9.08
CA ASP A 40 -17.21 -10.85 8.78
C ASP A 40 -17.96 -12.16 9.07
N PHE A 41 -17.47 -13.27 8.54
CA PHE A 41 -18.10 -14.58 8.64
C PHE A 41 -17.06 -15.70 8.84
N PRO A 42 -17.46 -16.93 9.25
CA PRO A 42 -16.51 -17.99 9.58
C PRO A 42 -15.51 -18.36 8.47
N SER A 43 -15.86 -18.16 7.19
CA SER A 43 -14.95 -18.36 6.05
C SER A 43 -14.10 -17.13 5.69
N ARG A 44 -14.21 -16.04 6.45
CA ARG A 44 -13.59 -14.72 6.30
C ARG A 44 -13.98 -13.96 5.03
N ILE A 45 -14.11 -12.64 5.15
CA ILE A 45 -14.43 -11.72 4.04
C ILE A 45 -13.27 -11.60 3.04
N PHE A 46 -12.04 -11.97 3.44
CA PHE A 46 -10.86 -11.95 2.59
C PHE A 46 -10.52 -13.33 2.01
N ARG A 47 -10.07 -13.36 0.74
CA ARG A 47 -9.46 -14.52 0.10
C ARG A 47 -8.00 -14.65 0.50
N ASN A 48 -7.53 -15.90 0.57
CA ASN A 48 -6.14 -16.26 0.93
C ASN A 48 -5.68 -15.56 2.23
N VAL A 49 -6.59 -15.47 3.19
CA VAL A 49 -6.40 -14.66 4.38
C VAL A 49 -5.30 -15.24 5.27
N ASN A 50 -4.40 -14.38 5.72
CA ASN A 50 -3.50 -14.65 6.83
C ASN A 50 -3.93 -13.81 8.03
N THR A 51 -4.11 -14.45 9.19
CA THR A 51 -4.57 -13.78 10.41
C THR A 51 -3.47 -13.78 11.46
N THR A 52 -3.13 -12.61 11.98
CA THR A 52 -2.20 -12.42 13.08
C THR A 52 -2.96 -11.87 14.29
N VAL A 53 -2.78 -12.50 15.45
CA VAL A 53 -3.31 -11.98 16.73
C VAL A 53 -2.19 -11.29 17.48
N SER A 54 -2.41 -10.05 17.91
CA SER A 54 -1.40 -9.23 18.59
C SER A 54 -1.98 -8.56 19.83
N SER A 55 -1.23 -8.62 20.94
CA SER A 55 -1.58 -7.88 22.16
C SER A 55 -1.22 -6.40 22.11
N THR A 56 -0.58 -5.94 21.02
CA THR A 56 -0.19 -4.55 20.79
C THR A 56 -0.61 -4.11 19.39
N LEU A 57 -1.80 -4.54 18.95
CA LEU A 57 -2.31 -4.23 17.63
C LEU A 57 -2.64 -2.73 17.53
N THR A 58 -2.27 -2.13 16.41
CA THR A 58 -2.77 -0.81 15.97
C THR A 58 -3.24 -0.93 14.53
N VAL A 59 -4.15 -0.06 14.09
CA VAL A 59 -4.57 0.01 12.69
C VAL A 59 -3.36 0.22 11.74
N PRO A 60 -2.48 1.22 11.96
CA PRO A 60 -1.30 1.39 11.12
C PRO A 60 -0.40 0.14 11.10
N GLY A 61 -0.20 -0.50 12.25
CA GLY A 61 0.64 -1.69 12.35
C GLY A 61 0.06 -2.88 11.59
N CYS A 62 -1.27 -3.02 11.53
CA CYS A 62 -1.89 -4.05 10.69
C CYS A 62 -1.68 -3.77 9.19
N ILE A 63 -1.85 -2.52 8.78
CA ILE A 63 -1.66 -2.12 7.38
C ILE A 63 -0.21 -2.33 6.94
N GLU A 64 0.75 -1.89 7.75
CA GLU A 64 2.19 -2.09 7.49
C GLU A 64 2.56 -3.57 7.44
N LEU A 65 1.97 -4.40 8.33
CA LEU A 65 2.16 -5.85 8.30
C LEU A 65 1.65 -6.46 6.99
N CYS A 66 0.48 -6.03 6.52
CA CYS A 66 -0.12 -6.55 5.30
C CYS A 66 0.63 -6.09 4.04
N ASP A 67 1.04 -4.82 3.95
CA ASP A 67 1.89 -4.30 2.86
C ASP A 67 3.23 -5.08 2.77
N ALA A 68 3.85 -5.35 3.92
CA ALA A 68 5.10 -6.10 3.98
C ALA A 68 4.94 -7.61 3.69
N SER A 69 3.71 -8.14 3.69
CA SER A 69 3.44 -9.56 3.45
C SER A 69 3.48 -9.95 1.97
N GLY A 70 3.50 -8.98 1.05
CA GLY A 70 3.73 -9.21 -0.38
C GLY A 70 2.92 -8.30 -1.30
N TYR A 71 3.39 -8.13 -2.54
CA TYR A 71 2.75 -7.22 -3.51
C TYR A 71 1.36 -7.65 -3.98
N ASN A 72 0.96 -8.90 -3.70
CA ASN A 72 -0.37 -9.43 -4.00
C ASN A 72 -1.39 -9.18 -2.87
N ILE A 73 -0.96 -8.63 -1.73
CA ILE A 73 -1.85 -8.32 -0.61
C ILE A 73 -2.56 -7.00 -0.90
N ARG A 74 -3.88 -7.05 -0.98
CA ARG A 74 -4.71 -5.89 -1.37
C ARG A 74 -5.54 -5.33 -0.23
N TYR A 75 -5.75 -6.14 0.80
CA TYR A 75 -6.61 -5.81 1.91
C TYR A 75 -5.93 -6.10 3.23
N ALA A 76 -6.17 -5.19 4.16
CA ALA A 76 -5.87 -5.32 5.57
C ALA A 76 -7.20 -5.13 6.31
N GLY A 77 -7.36 -5.79 7.42
CA GLY A 77 -8.54 -5.59 8.25
C GLY A 77 -8.27 -5.89 9.70
N VAL A 78 -8.89 -5.10 10.56
CA VAL A 78 -8.79 -5.25 12.01
C VAL A 78 -10.12 -5.74 12.56
N GLU A 79 -10.06 -6.77 13.41
CA GLU A 79 -11.22 -7.40 14.02
C GLU A 79 -10.95 -7.67 15.51
N ASN A 80 -12.02 -7.65 16.31
CA ASN A 80 -12.02 -8.09 17.71
C ASN A 80 -10.94 -7.43 18.59
N GLY A 81 -10.51 -6.21 18.24
CA GLY A 81 -9.53 -5.42 18.98
C GLY A 81 -8.07 -5.88 18.86
N ASN A 82 -7.83 -7.13 18.44
CA ASN A 82 -6.50 -7.74 18.48
C ASN A 82 -6.16 -8.61 17.27
N GLU A 83 -7.07 -8.79 16.32
CA GLU A 83 -6.84 -9.56 15.09
C GLU A 83 -6.51 -8.63 13.93
N CYS A 84 -5.49 -8.99 13.17
CA CYS A 84 -5.11 -8.38 11.90
C CYS A 84 -5.22 -9.41 10.79
N HIS A 85 -5.97 -9.09 9.74
CA HIS A 85 -6.22 -9.96 8.60
C HIS A 85 -5.63 -9.35 7.34
N CYS A 86 -4.76 -10.10 6.66
CA CYS A 86 -4.19 -9.71 5.36
C CYS A 86 -4.78 -10.60 4.27
N GLY A 87 -5.30 -10.00 3.20
CA GLY A 87 -6.02 -10.70 2.14
C GLY A 87 -5.61 -10.25 0.75
N THR A 88 -5.69 -11.16 -0.22
CA THR A 88 -5.38 -10.84 -1.63
C THR A 88 -6.57 -10.28 -2.38
N ASP A 89 -7.79 -10.60 -1.95
CA ASP A 89 -9.03 -10.14 -2.58
C ASP A 89 -10.21 -10.28 -1.60
N LEU A 90 -11.39 -9.77 -1.99
CA LEU A 90 -12.63 -9.99 -1.28
C LEU A 90 -13.25 -11.35 -1.69
N ALA A 91 -13.63 -12.15 -0.71
CA ALA A 91 -14.33 -13.42 -0.91
C ALA A 91 -15.79 -13.19 -1.34
N ALA A 92 -16.40 -12.09 -0.87
CA ALA A 92 -17.74 -11.64 -1.20
C ALA A 92 -17.83 -10.11 -1.13
N ALA A 93 -18.90 -9.52 -1.65
CA ALA A 93 -19.16 -8.10 -1.46
C ALA A 93 -19.34 -7.79 0.04
N PRO A 94 -18.60 -6.83 0.62
CA PRO A 94 -18.73 -6.49 2.03
C PRO A 94 -20.14 -5.99 2.34
N ASN A 95 -20.77 -6.60 3.36
CA ASN A 95 -22.03 -6.12 3.89
C ASN A 95 -21.73 -5.10 4.98
N ALA A 96 -22.05 -3.83 4.73
CA ALA A 96 -21.83 -2.76 5.69
C ALA A 96 -22.63 -2.99 6.98
N SER A 97 -22.04 -2.65 8.12
CA SER A 97 -22.72 -2.61 9.42
C SER A 97 -22.64 -1.23 10.05
N ASP A 98 -23.37 -1.02 11.14
CA ASP A 98 -23.25 0.20 11.93
C ASP A 98 -21.82 0.33 12.47
N VAL A 99 -21.23 1.53 12.34
CA VAL A 99 -19.86 1.82 12.80
C VAL A 99 -19.68 1.58 14.30
N SER A 100 -20.76 1.67 15.08
CA SER A 100 -20.75 1.34 16.51
C SER A 100 -20.53 -0.15 16.79
N GLU A 101 -20.70 -1.03 15.80
CA GLU A 101 -20.35 -2.45 15.95
C GLU A 101 -18.86 -2.72 15.68
N CYS A 102 -18.13 -1.72 15.19
CA CYS A 102 -16.68 -1.72 15.01
C CYS A 102 -15.98 -0.76 16.00
N ASP A 103 -16.48 -0.67 17.24
CA ASP A 103 -16.02 0.28 18.26
C ASP A 103 -15.01 -0.31 19.26
N MET A 104 -14.63 -1.59 19.13
CA MET A 104 -13.74 -2.26 20.07
C MET A 104 -12.35 -1.61 20.04
N PRO A 105 -11.79 -1.16 21.17
CA PRO A 105 -10.47 -0.53 21.18
C PRO A 105 -9.37 -1.48 20.69
N CYS A 106 -8.40 -0.94 19.95
CA CYS A 106 -7.21 -1.70 19.57
C CYS A 106 -6.39 -2.10 20.81
N SER A 107 -5.81 -3.29 20.81
CA SER A 107 -5.04 -3.81 21.95
C SER A 107 -3.74 -3.03 22.22
N GLY A 108 -3.18 -2.38 21.20
CA GLY A 108 -2.00 -1.51 21.28
C GLY A 108 -2.28 -0.02 21.21
N ASP A 109 -3.52 0.40 20.96
CA ASP A 109 -3.94 1.80 20.92
C ASP A 109 -5.42 1.92 21.35
N PHE A 110 -5.63 2.23 22.63
CA PHE A 110 -6.98 2.30 23.20
C PHE A 110 -7.80 3.53 22.75
N VAL A 111 -7.23 4.42 21.94
CA VAL A 111 -7.92 5.61 21.41
C VAL A 111 -8.59 5.31 20.07
N THR A 112 -8.04 4.36 19.30
CA THR A 112 -8.59 3.94 18.00
C THR A 112 -9.36 2.62 18.14
N SER A 113 -10.34 2.42 17.25
CA SER A 113 -11.13 1.19 17.21
C SER A 113 -10.54 0.19 16.21
N CYS A 114 -10.57 -1.10 16.55
CA CYS A 114 -10.09 -2.23 15.75
C CYS A 114 -11.20 -3.26 15.56
N GLY A 115 -12.28 -2.85 14.90
CA GLY A 115 -13.42 -3.71 14.59
C GLY A 115 -14.23 -4.11 15.82
N GLY A 116 -14.79 -5.32 15.79
CA GLY A 116 -15.59 -5.92 16.85
C GLY A 116 -15.78 -7.41 16.57
N PRO A 117 -16.55 -8.14 17.39
CA PRO A 117 -16.77 -9.57 17.16
C PRO A 117 -17.49 -9.81 15.83
N TRP A 118 -16.83 -10.47 14.87
CA TRP A 118 -17.33 -10.65 13.49
C TRP A 118 -17.67 -9.32 12.79
N ARG A 119 -16.90 -8.29 13.12
CA ARG A 119 -17.02 -6.94 12.58
C ARG A 119 -15.65 -6.42 12.25
N ILE A 120 -15.43 -6.18 10.97
CA ILE A 120 -14.13 -5.87 10.42
C ILE A 120 -14.14 -4.48 9.81
N GLN A 121 -13.13 -3.68 10.16
CA GLN A 121 -12.79 -2.48 9.39
C GLN A 121 -11.86 -2.93 8.26
N ILE A 122 -12.18 -2.55 7.02
CA ILE A 122 -11.43 -2.99 5.84
C ILE A 122 -10.66 -1.80 5.28
N TYR A 123 -9.37 -2.02 5.08
CA TYR A 123 -8.43 -1.11 4.45
C TYR A 123 -7.92 -1.72 3.15
N GLN A 124 -7.73 -0.88 2.13
CA GLN A 124 -7.35 -1.30 0.79
C GLN A 124 -6.07 -0.62 0.35
N SER A 125 -5.18 -1.39 -0.30
CA SER A 125 -3.92 -0.89 -0.83
C SER A 125 -4.15 0.04 -2.03
N PRO A 126 -3.23 0.98 -2.29
CA PRO A 126 -3.30 1.84 -3.47
C PRO A 126 -2.93 1.18 -4.79
N GLU A 127 -2.85 -0.16 -4.82
CA GLU A 127 -2.40 -0.90 -5.98
C GLU A 127 -3.15 -0.49 -7.27
N LEU A 128 -2.43 -0.26 -8.36
CA LEU A 128 -3.06 -0.03 -9.66
C LEU A 128 -3.79 -1.31 -10.12
N PRO A 129 -4.99 -1.21 -10.72
CA PRO A 129 -5.84 -2.36 -10.97
C PRO A 129 -5.22 -3.32 -11.97
N GLY A 130 -4.76 -4.50 -11.55
CA GLY A 130 -4.35 -5.56 -12.47
C GLY A 130 -5.55 -6.17 -13.21
N ASN A 131 -6.07 -5.50 -14.23
CA ASN A 131 -7.11 -5.99 -15.12
C ASN A 131 -6.48 -6.46 -16.46
N PRO A 132 -7.17 -7.26 -17.30
CA PRO A 132 -6.58 -7.78 -18.54
C PRO A 132 -6.26 -6.71 -19.61
N ASN A 133 -6.80 -5.50 -19.47
CA ASN A 133 -6.60 -4.36 -20.36
C ASN A 133 -5.54 -3.36 -19.85
N THR A 134 -4.99 -3.57 -18.65
CA THR A 134 -3.96 -2.71 -18.06
C THR A 134 -2.62 -3.42 -18.08
N SER A 135 -1.57 -2.76 -18.55
CA SER A 135 -0.23 -3.34 -18.59
C SER A 135 0.87 -2.31 -18.45
N TRP A 136 2.04 -2.76 -18.01
CA TRP A 136 3.27 -1.98 -18.08
C TRP A 136 3.77 -1.96 -19.52
N VAL A 137 3.94 -0.76 -20.08
CA VAL A 137 4.50 -0.55 -21.42
C VAL A 137 5.83 0.19 -21.32
N VAL A 138 6.72 -0.05 -22.29
CA VAL A 138 8.01 0.66 -22.37
C VAL A 138 7.77 2.13 -22.66
N GLY A 139 8.25 3.00 -21.77
CA GLY A 139 8.21 4.47 -21.91
C GLY A 139 9.48 5.06 -22.54
N GLY A 140 10.58 4.30 -22.62
CA GLY A 140 11.82 4.66 -23.30
C GLY A 140 13.05 4.74 -22.39
N CYS A 141 14.19 5.12 -22.99
CA CYS A 141 15.46 5.34 -22.29
C CYS A 141 15.69 6.84 -22.05
N TYR A 142 16.00 7.22 -20.81
CA TYR A 142 16.18 8.62 -20.43
C TYR A 142 17.52 8.85 -19.72
N VAL A 143 18.10 10.03 -19.90
CA VAL A 143 19.22 10.49 -19.05
C VAL A 143 18.74 10.64 -17.62
N ASP A 144 19.44 10.00 -16.68
CA ASP A 144 19.13 10.05 -15.26
C ASP A 144 20.41 10.29 -14.46
N THR A 145 20.56 11.52 -13.97
CA THR A 145 21.69 11.93 -13.12
C THR A 145 21.18 12.59 -11.85
N PRO A 146 22.03 12.74 -10.81
CA PRO A 146 21.65 13.50 -9.61
C PRO A 146 21.18 14.93 -9.89
N ASP A 147 21.72 15.56 -10.94
CA ASP A 147 21.41 16.95 -11.33
C ASP A 147 20.25 17.05 -12.33
N THR A 148 20.08 16.02 -13.15
CA THR A 148 19.05 15.90 -14.18
C THR A 148 18.31 14.56 -14.06
N PRO A 149 17.49 14.37 -13.01
CA PRO A 149 16.73 13.14 -12.86
C PRO A 149 15.67 13.03 -13.96
N ALA A 150 15.48 11.82 -14.47
CA ALA A 150 14.48 11.59 -15.52
C ALA A 150 13.05 11.74 -14.98
N PHE A 151 12.80 11.32 -13.73
CA PHE A 151 11.52 11.48 -13.07
C PHE A 151 11.38 12.81 -12.34
N ASP A 152 10.16 13.32 -12.32
CA ASP A 152 9.79 14.45 -11.47
C ASP A 152 9.61 13.99 -10.01
N ARG A 153 9.87 14.91 -9.07
CA ARG A 153 9.83 14.62 -7.63
C ARG A 153 8.39 14.59 -7.11
N PRO A 154 8.12 13.83 -6.03
CA PRO A 154 9.05 12.98 -5.28
C PRO A 154 9.36 11.67 -6.01
N ILE A 155 10.62 11.25 -5.97
CA ILE A 155 11.08 9.97 -6.52
C ILE A 155 11.19 8.98 -5.37
N ILE A 156 10.45 7.88 -5.45
CA ILE A 156 10.56 6.77 -4.50
C ILE A 156 11.56 5.78 -5.07
N THR A 157 12.56 5.38 -4.28
CA THR A 157 13.58 4.43 -4.72
C THR A 157 13.56 3.16 -3.90
N GLN A 158 13.83 2.03 -4.55
CA GLN A 158 13.97 0.73 -3.93
C GLN A 158 15.14 -0.02 -4.57
N THR A 159 15.97 -0.65 -3.75
CA THR A 159 17.08 -1.48 -4.24
C THR A 159 16.64 -2.94 -4.27
N PHE A 160 16.96 -3.63 -5.36
CA PHE A 160 16.71 -5.07 -5.52
C PHE A 160 18.03 -5.84 -5.65
N SER A 161 17.97 -7.14 -5.35
CA SER A 161 19.11 -8.03 -5.57
C SER A 161 19.35 -8.20 -7.07
N PRO A 162 20.62 -8.22 -7.54
CA PRO A 162 20.94 -8.40 -8.95
C PRO A 162 20.35 -9.69 -9.55
N ASP A 163 20.23 -10.76 -8.77
CA ASP A 163 19.78 -12.08 -9.25
C ASP A 163 18.25 -12.19 -9.41
N THR A 164 17.54 -11.10 -9.71
CA THR A 164 16.06 -11.10 -9.82
C THR A 164 15.60 -10.45 -11.11
N ASP A 165 14.34 -10.70 -11.50
CA ASP A 165 13.69 -9.94 -12.57
C ASP A 165 13.41 -8.51 -12.07
N VAL A 166 14.43 -7.65 -12.12
CA VAL A 166 14.39 -6.33 -11.48
C VAL A 166 13.35 -5.43 -12.15
N VAL A 167 13.13 -5.59 -13.46
CA VAL A 167 12.09 -4.86 -14.17
C VAL A 167 10.72 -5.22 -13.61
N ASP A 168 10.39 -6.52 -13.54
CA ASP A 168 9.10 -6.95 -13.01
C ASP A 168 8.95 -6.60 -11.52
N GLN A 169 10.01 -6.75 -10.73
CA GLN A 169 10.00 -6.37 -9.31
C GLN A 169 9.78 -4.87 -9.12
N CYS A 170 10.42 -4.02 -9.93
CA CYS A 170 10.21 -2.58 -9.90
C CYS A 170 8.79 -2.20 -10.30
N ASN A 171 8.30 -2.80 -11.39
CA ASN A 171 6.93 -2.63 -11.86
C ASN A 171 5.92 -3.02 -10.77
N MET A 172 6.07 -4.19 -10.16
CA MET A 172 5.20 -4.64 -9.05
C MET A 172 5.29 -3.71 -7.84
N PHE A 173 6.50 -3.27 -7.46
CA PHE A 173 6.70 -2.35 -6.34
C PHE A 173 6.02 -1.00 -6.55
N CYS A 174 6.16 -0.40 -7.73
CA CYS A 174 5.50 0.85 -8.08
C CYS A 174 3.98 0.64 -8.21
N GLN A 175 3.56 -0.46 -8.83
CA GLN A 175 2.15 -0.81 -9.01
C GLN A 175 1.44 -0.94 -7.66
N HIS A 176 2.04 -1.67 -6.71
CA HIS A 176 1.51 -1.88 -5.37
C HIS A 176 1.33 -0.58 -4.59
N ARG A 177 2.10 0.46 -4.94
CA ARG A 177 2.02 1.81 -4.37
C ARG A 177 1.09 2.76 -5.14
N GLY A 178 0.40 2.28 -6.17
CA GLY A 178 -0.47 3.11 -6.99
C GLY A 178 0.29 4.06 -7.93
N ILE A 179 1.56 3.76 -8.23
CA ILE A 179 2.44 4.64 -8.99
C ILE A 179 2.57 4.15 -10.42
N ARG A 180 2.28 5.04 -11.38
CA ARG A 180 2.18 4.70 -12.81
C ARG A 180 3.49 4.77 -13.59
N PHE A 181 4.55 5.35 -13.02
CA PHE A 181 5.86 5.38 -13.66
C PHE A 181 6.86 4.61 -12.81
N ALA A 182 7.53 3.65 -13.45
CA ALA A 182 8.58 2.83 -12.88
C ALA A 182 9.81 2.96 -13.77
N GLY A 183 11.00 2.93 -13.19
CA GLY A 183 12.23 3.06 -13.92
C GLY A 183 13.33 2.26 -13.26
N VAL A 184 14.14 1.57 -14.07
CA VAL A 184 15.28 0.78 -13.58
C VAL A 184 16.58 1.48 -13.98
N ALA A 185 17.45 1.68 -12.99
CA ALA A 185 18.75 2.33 -13.12
C ALA A 185 19.87 1.47 -12.51
N LEU A 186 21.11 1.96 -12.60
CA LEU A 186 22.30 1.38 -11.96
C LEU A 186 22.47 -0.12 -12.28
N ASN A 187 22.43 -0.46 -13.57
CA ASN A 187 22.59 -1.82 -14.07
C ASN A 187 21.59 -2.82 -13.46
N GLY A 188 20.35 -2.40 -13.25
CA GLY A 188 19.33 -3.31 -12.75
C GLY A 188 19.38 -3.54 -11.26
N THR A 189 19.82 -2.55 -10.47
CA THR A 189 19.82 -2.68 -9.01
C THR A 189 18.92 -1.67 -8.32
N GLN A 190 18.64 -0.55 -8.99
CA GLN A 190 17.83 0.52 -8.43
C GLN A 190 16.55 0.68 -9.21
N CYS A 191 15.43 0.50 -8.52
CA CYS A 191 14.11 0.92 -8.96
C CYS A 191 13.84 2.35 -8.52
N GLN A 192 13.20 3.10 -9.40
CA GLN A 192 12.68 4.43 -9.15
C GLN A 192 11.20 4.45 -9.55
N CYS A 193 10.35 5.06 -8.74
CA CYS A 193 8.95 5.29 -9.05
C CYS A 193 8.63 6.78 -8.98
N SER A 194 7.75 7.26 -9.86
CA SER A 194 7.21 8.61 -9.78
C SER A 194 5.71 8.67 -10.05
N ALA A 195 4.98 9.28 -9.12
CA ALA A 195 3.54 9.52 -9.27
C ALA A 195 3.26 10.70 -10.20
N THR A 196 4.21 11.64 -10.33
CA THR A 196 4.11 12.84 -11.18
C THR A 196 4.60 12.58 -12.61
N GLY A 197 5.42 11.54 -12.79
CA GLY A 197 5.88 11.06 -14.08
C GLY A 197 7.25 11.62 -14.46
N LEU A 198 7.45 11.88 -15.75
CA LEU A 198 8.72 12.41 -16.27
C LEU A 198 8.89 13.88 -15.93
N ASN A 199 10.12 14.29 -15.66
CA ASN A 199 10.48 15.69 -15.54
C ASN A 199 10.24 16.42 -16.87
N PHE A 200 9.86 17.70 -16.83
CA PHE A 200 9.72 18.52 -18.05
C PHE A 200 11.05 18.62 -18.83
N SER A 201 12.19 18.50 -18.15
CA SER A 201 13.53 18.50 -18.73
C SER A 201 14.07 17.09 -19.00
N ALA A 202 13.25 16.05 -18.87
CA ALA A 202 13.66 14.68 -19.13
C ALA A 202 14.15 14.53 -20.59
N ASN A 203 15.38 14.05 -20.74
CA ASN A 203 16.01 13.91 -22.03
C ASN A 203 15.95 12.46 -22.48
N VAL A 204 15.13 12.18 -23.51
CA VAL A 204 15.05 10.87 -24.15
C VAL A 204 16.28 10.63 -25.02
N VAL A 205 16.82 9.43 -24.96
CA VAL A 205 18.00 9.01 -25.73
C VAL A 205 17.70 7.72 -26.50
N PRO A 206 18.51 7.35 -27.51
CA PRO A 206 18.39 6.07 -28.20
C PRO A 206 18.38 4.89 -27.21
N TYR A 207 17.60 3.85 -27.52
CA TYR A 207 17.37 2.73 -26.61
C TYR A 207 18.66 1.95 -26.30
N GLU A 208 19.61 1.96 -27.24
CA GLU A 208 20.92 1.31 -27.16
C GLU A 208 21.77 1.84 -26.00
N GLU A 209 21.51 3.07 -25.53
CA GLU A 209 22.18 3.62 -24.34
C GLU A 209 21.73 2.93 -23.05
N CYS A 210 20.53 2.35 -23.03
CA CYS A 210 20.02 1.49 -21.95
C CYS A 210 20.31 0.00 -22.18
N GLU A 211 20.94 -0.38 -23.31
CA GLU A 211 21.40 -1.77 -23.56
C GLU A 211 22.79 -2.05 -23.00
N GLN A 212 23.51 -1.00 -22.58
CA GLN A 212 24.88 -1.11 -22.08
C GLN A 212 24.98 -1.90 -20.77
N ALA A 213 23.86 -2.06 -20.05
CA ALA A 213 23.73 -2.98 -18.93
C ALA A 213 22.52 -3.89 -19.11
N LEU A 214 22.78 -5.13 -19.51
CA LEU A 214 21.78 -6.19 -19.46
C LEU A 214 21.42 -6.46 -18.00
N CYS A 215 20.13 -6.66 -17.73
CA CYS A 215 19.69 -7.14 -16.42
C CYS A 215 20.44 -8.43 -16.06
N PRO A 216 20.93 -8.60 -14.83
CA PRO A 216 21.34 -9.91 -14.37
C PRO A 216 20.08 -10.76 -14.24
N THR A 217 19.89 -11.76 -15.13
CA THR A 217 18.68 -12.59 -15.16
C THR A 217 18.95 -14.01 -14.69
N LEU A 218 17.96 -14.61 -14.02
CA LEU A 218 17.93 -16.04 -13.69
C LEU A 218 17.60 -16.93 -14.91
N TYR A 219 17.13 -16.34 -16.01
CA TYR A 219 16.74 -17.04 -17.23
C TYR A 219 17.71 -16.72 -18.38
N PRO A 220 18.59 -17.67 -18.76
CA PRO A 220 19.47 -17.49 -19.92
C PRO A 220 18.63 -17.27 -21.18
N GLY A 221 18.67 -16.05 -21.74
CA GLY A 221 18.02 -15.71 -23.02
C GLY A 221 16.92 -14.65 -22.97
N ALA A 222 16.47 -14.22 -21.78
CA ALA A 222 15.60 -13.04 -21.67
C ALA A 222 16.45 -11.77 -21.64
N LEU A 223 16.43 -10.99 -22.73
CA LEU A 223 17.06 -9.67 -22.80
C LEU A 223 16.09 -8.64 -22.23
N GLN A 224 16.26 -8.26 -20.96
CA GLN A 224 15.62 -7.09 -20.38
C GLN A 224 16.63 -5.95 -20.26
N LEU A 225 16.15 -4.73 -20.53
CA LEU A 225 16.94 -3.52 -20.37
C LEU A 225 16.80 -3.02 -18.94
N CYS A 226 17.93 -2.76 -18.29
CA CYS A 226 18.00 -2.40 -16.88
C CYS A 226 18.63 -1.01 -16.67
N GLY A 227 18.53 -0.18 -17.71
CA GLY A 227 19.22 1.09 -17.79
C GLY A 227 20.69 0.94 -18.16
N GLY A 228 21.46 1.98 -17.87
CA GLY A 228 22.89 2.07 -18.18
C GLY A 228 23.54 3.12 -17.29
N PRO A 229 24.84 3.42 -17.45
CA PRO A 229 25.48 4.48 -16.70
C PRO A 229 24.72 5.80 -16.87
N GLN A 230 24.12 6.30 -15.79
CA GLN A 230 23.27 7.50 -15.81
C GLN A 230 22.11 7.41 -16.80
N ARG A 231 21.53 6.22 -16.97
CA ARG A 231 20.35 5.99 -17.81
C ARG A 231 19.28 5.27 -17.01
N LEU A 232 18.05 5.75 -17.15
CA LEU A 232 16.86 5.15 -16.58
C LEU A 232 16.05 4.49 -17.69
N TRP A 233 15.80 3.19 -17.55
CA TRP A 233 14.89 2.47 -18.41
C TRP A 233 13.47 2.55 -17.85
N VAL A 234 12.61 3.34 -18.51
CA VAL A 234 11.30 3.73 -17.99
C VAL A 234 10.19 2.83 -18.54
N HIS A 235 9.31 2.42 -17.64
CA HIS A 235 8.02 1.80 -17.94
C HIS A 235 6.89 2.68 -17.41
N GLN A 236 5.78 2.69 -18.16
CA GLN A 236 4.57 3.39 -17.78
C GLN A 236 3.42 2.39 -17.69
N TYR A 237 2.62 2.50 -16.64
CA TYR A 237 1.38 1.77 -16.51
C TYR A 237 0.32 2.39 -17.42
N SER A 238 -0.24 1.60 -18.32
CA SER A 238 -1.22 2.01 -19.32
C SER A 238 -2.56 1.32 -19.08
N ASP A 239 -3.65 2.09 -19.19
CA ASP A 239 -5.03 1.57 -19.21
C ASP A 239 -5.44 1.00 -20.58
N PHE A 240 -4.51 1.04 -21.54
CA PHE A 240 -4.65 0.47 -22.88
C PHE A 240 -3.61 -0.63 -23.08
N ASN A 241 -4.09 -1.86 -23.24
CA ASN A 241 -3.28 -2.99 -23.70
C ASN A 241 -3.22 -2.93 -25.25
N PRO A 242 -2.03 -2.68 -25.86
CA PRO A 242 -1.91 -2.60 -27.31
C PRO A 242 -1.91 -3.97 -28.02
N TYR A 243 -2.12 -5.07 -27.29
CA TYR A 243 -2.14 -6.45 -27.80
C TYR A 243 -3.53 -7.09 -27.74
#